data_AF-A0A6V7L4K1-F1
#
_entry.id   AF-A0A6V7L4K1-F1
#
_cell.length_a   1.000
_cell.length_b   1.000
_cell.length_c   1.000
_cell.angle_alpha   90.00
_cell.angle_beta   90.00
_cell.angle_gamma   90.00
#
_symmetry.space_group_name_H-M   'P 1'
#
loop_
_entity.id
_entity.type
_entity.pdbx_description
1 polymer ?
#
loop_
_entity_poly.entity_id
_entity_poly.type
_entity_poly.pdbx_seq_one_letter_code
_entity_poly.pdbx_strand_id
1 'polypeptide(L)'
;NQPKIPSMGLNPELLNPIDSHHRDSQDDLKSVASQSTEGEAIPDQDILESIESDYYETDGSFDSCRHELKKLPAKLNCKDIERYYKKLKQQQQVVSKKVLQLILQKQSNCSDEFQEILKIQDQLQEVLETCRMARYDLNLAKKQFTTASLGILANYRKRQTVQQLLNSLNNIKTL
;
A
#
# COMPACT_ATOMS: atom_id res chain seq x y z
N ASN A 1 0.49 23.94 -9.61
CA ASN A 1 1.33 22.76 -9.31
C ASN A 1 0.51 21.76 -8.51
N GLN A 2 -0.30 20.93 -9.19
CA GLN A 2 -1.04 19.84 -8.55
C GLN A 2 -0.14 18.58 -8.49
N PRO A 3 -0.14 17.83 -7.38
CA PRO A 3 0.67 16.62 -7.26
C PRO A 3 0.10 15.53 -8.16
N LYS A 4 0.93 15.08 -9.10
CA LYS A 4 0.63 14.04 -10.08
C LYS A 4 0.78 12.69 -9.38
N ILE A 5 -0.33 12.11 -8.95
CA ILE A 5 -0.36 10.76 -8.38
C ILE A 5 0.00 9.78 -9.52
N PRO A 6 0.98 8.87 -9.34
CA PRO A 6 1.34 7.90 -10.36
C PRO A 6 0.15 6.98 -10.67
N SER A 7 -0.22 6.88 -11.94
CA SER A 7 -1.24 5.95 -12.40
C SER A 7 -0.73 4.52 -12.22
N MET A 8 -1.25 3.82 -11.21
CA MET A 8 -1.09 2.38 -11.06
C MET A 8 -1.84 1.68 -12.20
N GLY A 9 -1.19 1.56 -13.35
CA GLY A 9 -1.37 0.52 -14.38
C GLY A 9 -2.77 -0.06 -14.65
N LEU A 10 -3.85 0.70 -14.56
CA LEU A 10 -5.18 0.28 -14.99
C LEU A 10 -5.50 0.97 -16.31
N ASN A 11 -5.55 0.19 -17.38
CA ASN A 11 -5.91 0.68 -18.72
C ASN A 11 -7.34 1.24 -18.70
N PRO A 12 -7.54 2.54 -19.00
CA PRO A 12 -8.87 3.16 -18.98
C PRO A 12 -9.78 2.71 -20.14
N GLU A 13 -9.28 1.93 -21.10
CA GLU A 13 -10.07 1.42 -22.22
C GLU A 13 -11.03 0.26 -21.87
N LEU A 14 -10.88 -0.38 -20.71
CA LEU A 14 -11.79 -1.47 -20.30
C LEU A 14 -13.09 -0.98 -19.64
N LEU A 15 -13.28 0.33 -19.50
CA LEU A 15 -14.41 0.92 -18.77
C LEU A 15 -15.50 1.56 -19.63
N ASN A 16 -15.45 1.43 -20.97
CA ASN A 16 -16.55 1.90 -21.83
C ASN A 16 -16.85 0.91 -22.96
N PRO A 17 -18.09 0.39 -23.09
CA PRO A 17 -18.52 -0.33 -24.27
C PRO A 17 -18.70 0.66 -25.44
N ILE A 18 -18.03 0.42 -26.56
CA ILE A 18 -18.29 1.12 -27.81
C ILE A 18 -19.59 0.54 -28.39
N ASP A 19 -20.69 1.26 -28.21
CA ASP A 19 -21.92 1.05 -28.95
C ASP A 19 -21.82 1.73 -30.33
N SER A 20 -21.95 0.95 -31.41
CA SER A 20 -22.56 1.45 -32.66
C SER A 20 -23.12 0.31 -33.54
N HIS A 21 -24.46 0.22 -33.55
CA HIS A 21 -25.35 -0.22 -34.65
C HIS A 21 -25.64 -1.72 -34.89
N HIS A 22 -26.73 -2.24 -34.30
CA HIS A 22 -28.11 -2.32 -34.87
C HIS A 22 -29.02 -3.17 -33.94
N ARG A 23 -29.94 -2.56 -33.16
CA ARG A 23 -31.42 -2.54 -33.39
C ARG A 23 -31.98 -3.96 -33.59
N ASP A 24 -32.64 -4.58 -32.61
CA ASP A 24 -33.95 -4.21 -32.04
C ASP A 24 -34.29 -5.03 -30.77
N SER A 25 -35.29 -4.55 -30.01
CA SER A 25 -35.85 -5.05 -28.73
C SER A 25 -35.23 -4.50 -27.47
N GLN A 26 -35.72 -3.31 -27.16
CA GLN A 26 -35.72 -2.62 -25.88
C GLN A 26 -36.61 -3.36 -24.86
N ASP A 27 -36.23 -3.23 -23.60
CA ASP A 27 -36.91 -3.65 -22.36
C ASP A 27 -36.70 -5.11 -21.92
N ASP A 28 -35.63 -5.33 -21.13
CA ASP A 28 -35.68 -6.00 -19.80
C ASP A 28 -34.27 -6.15 -19.21
N LEU A 29 -33.59 -5.03 -18.92
CA LEU A 29 -32.29 -5.01 -18.23
C LEU A 29 -32.34 -4.10 -16.99
N LYS A 30 -33.39 -4.24 -16.18
CA LYS A 30 -33.51 -3.68 -14.83
C LYS A 30 -34.37 -4.59 -13.95
N SER A 31 -33.81 -5.74 -13.53
CA SER A 31 -34.14 -6.42 -12.27
C SER A 31 -33.51 -7.80 -12.23
N VAL A 32 -32.24 -7.91 -11.82
CA VAL A 32 -31.76 -9.15 -11.20
C VAL A 32 -30.95 -8.81 -9.94
N ALA A 33 -31.44 -7.84 -9.19
CA ALA A 33 -31.06 -7.57 -7.81
C ALA A 33 -32.31 -7.75 -6.93
N SER A 34 -33.05 -8.84 -7.13
CA SER A 34 -34.14 -9.34 -6.29
C SER A 34 -34.79 -10.55 -6.98
N GLN A 35 -34.07 -11.67 -7.08
CA GLN A 35 -34.71 -12.98 -7.18
C GLN A 35 -34.18 -13.82 -6.04
N SER A 36 -34.63 -13.47 -4.84
CA SER A 36 -34.74 -14.41 -3.73
C SER A 36 -35.80 -15.44 -4.15
N THR A 37 -35.40 -16.44 -4.92
CA THR A 37 -36.25 -17.60 -5.16
C THR A 37 -36.31 -18.38 -3.86
N GLU A 38 -37.50 -18.39 -3.28
CA GLU A 38 -37.92 -19.20 -2.14
C GLU A 38 -37.37 -20.63 -2.25
N GLY A 39 -36.57 -20.97 -1.25
CA GLY A 39 -35.83 -22.21 -1.08
C GLY A 39 -34.72 -21.86 -0.09
N GLU A 40 -34.69 -22.54 1.06
CA GLU A 40 -33.83 -22.25 2.22
C GLU A 40 -32.53 -21.55 1.84
N ALA A 41 -32.27 -20.38 2.42
CA ALA A 41 -31.05 -19.63 2.19
C ALA A 41 -29.86 -20.42 2.77
N ILE A 42 -29.35 -21.36 1.99
CA ILE A 42 -28.08 -22.02 2.25
C ILE A 42 -27.05 -20.88 2.33
N PRO A 43 -26.33 -20.73 3.44
CA PRO A 43 -25.41 -19.63 3.60
C PRO A 43 -24.32 -19.72 2.52
N ASP A 44 -23.89 -18.56 2.03
CA ASP A 44 -22.86 -18.43 0.98
C ASP A 44 -21.60 -19.29 1.30
N GLN A 45 -21.29 -19.45 2.60
CA GLN A 45 -20.18 -20.28 3.09
C GLN A 45 -20.38 -21.77 2.86
N ASP A 46 -21.58 -22.32 3.12
CA ASP A 46 -21.88 -23.74 2.89
C ASP A 46 -21.89 -24.05 1.38
N ILE A 47 -22.32 -23.08 0.55
CA ILE A 47 -22.25 -23.22 -0.91
C ILE A 47 -20.79 -23.29 -1.36
N LEU A 48 -19.90 -22.45 -0.82
CA LEU A 48 -18.46 -22.49 -1.08
C LEU A 48 -17.82 -23.81 -0.63
N GLU A 49 -18.15 -24.31 0.56
CA GLU A 49 -17.64 -25.58 1.08
C GLU A 49 -18.19 -26.79 0.32
N SER A 50 -19.35 -26.65 -0.33
CA SER A 50 -19.92 -27.70 -1.20
C SER A 50 -19.29 -27.77 -2.60
N ILE A 51 -18.41 -26.83 -2.96
CA ILE A 51 -17.68 -26.85 -4.22
C ILE A 51 -16.59 -27.91 -4.14
N GLU A 52 -16.47 -28.70 -5.20
CA GLU A 52 -15.50 -29.78 -5.30
C GLU A 52 -14.06 -29.23 -5.27
N SER A 53 -13.19 -29.88 -4.49
CA SER A 53 -11.83 -29.40 -4.25
C SER A 53 -10.99 -29.31 -5.54
N ASP A 54 -11.32 -30.12 -6.54
CA ASP A 54 -10.72 -30.13 -7.88
C ASP A 54 -10.77 -28.75 -8.57
N TYR A 55 -11.79 -27.93 -8.27
CA TYR A 55 -11.90 -26.56 -8.80
C TYR A 55 -10.88 -25.57 -8.25
N TYR A 56 -10.19 -25.92 -7.16
CA TYR A 56 -9.17 -25.08 -6.52
C TYR A 56 -7.75 -25.46 -6.96
N GLU A 57 -7.59 -26.42 -7.88
CA GLU A 57 -6.28 -26.79 -8.40
C GLU A 57 -5.62 -25.60 -9.10
N THR A 58 -4.41 -25.26 -8.65
CA THR A 58 -3.62 -24.11 -9.16
C THR A 58 -2.67 -24.51 -10.30
N ASP A 59 -2.62 -25.80 -10.67
CA ASP A 59 -1.61 -26.35 -11.59
C ASP A 59 -1.88 -26.04 -13.07
N GLY A 60 -2.93 -25.28 -13.39
CA GLY A 60 -3.25 -24.78 -14.74
C GLY A 60 -3.62 -25.86 -15.77
N SER A 61 -3.57 -27.14 -15.41
CA SER A 61 -3.96 -28.29 -16.22
C SER A 61 -5.43 -28.69 -16.09
N PHE A 62 -6.16 -28.08 -15.14
CA PHE A 62 -7.56 -28.41 -14.88
C PHE A 62 -8.47 -27.83 -15.95
N ASP A 63 -9.16 -28.70 -16.68
CA ASP A 63 -10.17 -28.33 -17.67
C ASP A 63 -11.58 -28.56 -17.06
N SER A 64 -12.16 -27.47 -16.56
CA SER A 64 -13.49 -27.45 -15.95
C SER A 64 -14.58 -27.95 -16.89
N CYS A 65 -14.46 -27.70 -18.20
CA CYS A 65 -15.44 -28.15 -19.19
C CYS A 65 -15.39 -29.67 -19.33
N ARG A 66 -14.19 -30.25 -19.41
CA ARG A 66 -14.03 -31.72 -19.49
C ARG A 66 -14.40 -32.43 -18.19
N HIS A 67 -14.17 -31.81 -17.04
CA HIS A 67 -14.53 -32.38 -15.73
C HIS A 67 -16.05 -32.48 -15.58
N GLU A 68 -16.79 -31.40 -15.88
CA GLU A 68 -18.25 -31.40 -15.83
C GLU A 68 -18.89 -32.33 -16.88
N LEU A 69 -18.32 -32.42 -18.08
CA LEU A 69 -18.81 -33.34 -19.11
C LEU A 69 -18.64 -34.83 -18.72
N LYS A 70 -17.59 -35.17 -17.96
CA LYS A 70 -17.39 -36.54 -17.44
C LYS A 70 -18.39 -36.91 -16.34
N LYS A 71 -18.96 -35.92 -15.66
CA LYS A 71 -19.89 -36.09 -14.54
C LYS A 71 -21.33 -36.36 -14.99
N LEU A 72 -21.64 -36.10 -16.27
CA LEU A 72 -22.98 -36.26 -16.82
C LEU A 72 -23.33 -37.76 -17.04
N PRO A 73 -24.53 -38.20 -16.65
CA PRO A 73 -24.98 -39.57 -16.87
C PRO A 73 -25.26 -39.86 -18.36
N ALA A 74 -25.06 -41.11 -18.78
CA ALA A 74 -25.27 -41.56 -20.16
C ALA A 74 -26.73 -41.46 -20.67
N LYS A 75 -27.71 -41.32 -19.76
CA LYS A 75 -29.11 -41.00 -20.09
C LYS A 75 -29.39 -39.57 -19.63
N LEU A 76 -29.48 -38.66 -20.59
CA LEU A 76 -29.70 -37.24 -20.33
C LEU A 76 -31.20 -36.97 -20.13
N ASN A 77 -31.54 -36.39 -18.99
CA ASN A 77 -32.88 -35.88 -18.70
C ASN A 77 -32.80 -34.36 -18.58
N CYS A 78 -33.61 -33.63 -19.36
CA CYS A 78 -33.56 -32.16 -19.42
C CYS A 78 -33.72 -31.50 -18.05
N LYS A 79 -34.53 -32.10 -17.16
CA LYS A 79 -34.77 -31.58 -15.81
C LYS A 79 -33.53 -31.64 -14.91
N ASP A 80 -32.69 -32.66 -15.09
CA ASP A 80 -31.48 -32.83 -14.28
C ASP A 80 -30.39 -31.85 -14.73
N ILE A 81 -30.26 -31.62 -16.05
CA ILE A 81 -29.36 -30.60 -16.61
C ILE A 81 -29.73 -29.21 -16.09
N GLU A 82 -31.03 -28.86 -16.07
CA GLU A 82 -31.49 -27.57 -15.57
C GLU A 82 -31.15 -27.37 -14.08
N ARG A 83 -31.25 -28.44 -13.28
CA ARG A 83 -30.84 -28.42 -11.86
C ARG A 83 -29.33 -28.22 -11.70
N TYR A 84 -28.51 -28.95 -12.46
CA TYR A 84 -27.06 -28.78 -12.45
C TYR A 84 -26.65 -27.37 -12.87
N TYR A 85 -27.26 -26.84 -13.92
CA TYR A 85 -27.02 -25.47 -14.37
C TYR A 85 -27.37 -24.43 -13.28
N LYS A 86 -28.53 -24.57 -12.63
CA LYS A 86 -28.94 -23.67 -11.53
C LYS A 86 -27.95 -23.73 -10.37
N LYS A 87 -27.50 -24.92 -9.99
CA LYS A 87 -26.50 -25.11 -8.93
C LYS A 87 -25.16 -24.46 -9.29
N LEU A 88 -24.66 -24.71 -10.51
CA LEU A 88 -23.39 -24.15 -10.97
C LEU A 88 -23.46 -22.61 -11.07
N LYS A 89 -24.58 -22.06 -11.56
CA LYS A 89 -24.83 -20.63 -11.60
C LYS A 89 -24.83 -20.00 -10.20
N GLN A 90 -25.46 -20.65 -9.23
CA GLN A 90 -25.46 -20.21 -7.84
C GLN A 90 -24.04 -20.22 -7.25
N GLN A 91 -23.28 -21.30 -7.46
CA GLN A 91 -21.89 -21.41 -7.02
C GLN A 91 -21.01 -20.31 -7.64
N GLN A 92 -21.14 -20.06 -8.95
CA GLN A 92 -20.42 -19.00 -9.65
C GLN A 92 -20.75 -17.61 -9.07
N GLN A 93 -22.02 -17.34 -8.79
CA GLN A 93 -22.44 -16.07 -8.22
C GLN A 93 -21.83 -15.84 -6.82
N VAL A 94 -21.85 -16.87 -5.98
CA VAL A 94 -21.27 -16.81 -4.62
C VAL A 94 -19.76 -16.63 -4.68
N VAL A 95 -19.06 -17.40 -5.52
CA VAL A 95 -17.60 -17.28 -5.70
C VAL A 95 -17.24 -15.89 -6.22
N SER A 96 -17.94 -15.38 -7.24
CA SER A 96 -17.70 -14.05 -7.80
C SER A 96 -17.86 -12.95 -6.74
N LYS A 97 -18.95 -13.02 -5.96
CA LYS A 97 -19.19 -12.09 -4.85
C LYS A 97 -18.09 -12.17 -3.79
N LYS A 98 -17.65 -13.37 -3.42
CA LYS A 98 -16.60 -13.58 -2.42
C LYS A 98 -15.23 -13.09 -2.91
N VAL A 99 -14.89 -13.38 -4.16
CA VAL A 99 -13.65 -12.90 -4.80
C VAL A 99 -13.63 -11.38 -4.85
N LEU A 100 -14.73 -10.75 -5.28
CA LEU A 100 -14.84 -9.29 -5.27
C LEU A 100 -14.65 -8.72 -3.87
N GLN A 101 -15.31 -9.31 -2.86
CA GLN A 101 -15.15 -8.89 -1.47
C GLN A 101 -13.69 -9.01 -1.00
N LEU A 102 -13.01 -10.10 -1.34
CA LEU A 102 -11.60 -10.30 -1.02
C LEU A 102 -10.70 -9.28 -1.73
N ILE A 103 -10.95 -8.99 -3.00
CA ILE A 103 -10.21 -7.97 -3.75
C ILE A 103 -10.36 -6.61 -3.08
N LEU A 104 -11.58 -6.21 -2.74
CA LEU A 104 -11.85 -4.93 -2.08
C LEU A 104 -11.17 -4.86 -0.70
N GLN A 105 -11.22 -5.93 0.08
CA GLN A 105 -10.54 -5.99 1.38
C GLN A 105 -9.01 -5.95 1.24
N LYS A 106 -8.45 -6.65 0.24
CA LYS A 106 -7.00 -6.60 -0.01
C LYS A 106 -6.58 -5.22 -0.51
N GLN A 107 -7.42 -4.56 -1.30
CA GLN A 107 -7.18 -3.19 -1.77
C GLN A 107 -7.20 -2.20 -0.60
N SER A 108 -8.17 -2.30 0.33
CA SER A 108 -8.21 -1.43 1.51
C SER A 108 -6.99 -1.63 2.38
N ASN A 109 -6.64 -2.88 2.70
CA ASN A 109 -5.46 -3.18 3.51
C ASN A 109 -4.17 -2.68 2.85
N CYS A 110 -4.03 -2.87 1.53
CA CYS A 110 -2.87 -2.35 0.80
C CYS A 110 -2.79 -0.83 0.85
N SER A 111 -3.93 -0.13 0.76
CA SER A 111 -4.00 1.32 0.91
C SER A 111 -3.54 1.76 2.30
N ASP A 112 -3.97 1.07 3.36
CA ASP A 112 -3.61 1.39 4.74
C ASP A 112 -2.10 1.20 4.99
N GLU A 113 -1.54 0.07 4.53
CA GLU A 113 -0.09 -0.18 4.58
C GLU A 113 0.69 0.89 3.81
N PHE A 114 0.18 1.33 2.65
CA PHE A 114 0.81 2.39 1.88
C PHE A 114 0.80 3.73 2.62
N GLN A 115 -0.27 4.06 3.35
CA GLN A 115 -0.32 5.26 4.19
C GLN A 115 0.71 5.20 5.33
N GLU A 116 0.87 4.05 5.98
CA GLU A 116 1.90 3.88 7.02
C GLU A 116 3.32 4.01 6.43
N ILE A 117 3.59 3.46 5.24
CA ILE A 117 4.86 3.63 4.54
C ILE A 117 5.14 5.12 4.26
N LEU A 118 4.14 5.86 3.77
CA LEU A 118 4.27 7.30 3.50
C LEU A 118 4.56 8.10 4.79
N LYS A 119 3.90 7.75 5.90
CA LYS A 119 4.13 8.38 7.20
C LYS A 119 5.54 8.12 7.72
N ILE A 120 6.04 6.90 7.59
CA ILE A 120 7.42 6.55 7.97
C ILE A 120 8.42 7.32 7.09
N GLN A 121 8.15 7.45 5.79
CA GLN A 121 8.98 8.23 4.88
C GLN A 121 9.07 9.70 5.29
N ASP A 122 7.94 10.31 5.68
CA ASP A 122 7.91 11.70 6.13
C ASP A 122 8.70 11.91 7.44
N GLN A 123 8.51 11.02 8.41
CA GLN A 123 9.28 11.03 9.66
C GLN A 123 10.79 10.87 9.42
N LEU A 124 11.19 9.98 8.51
CA LEU A 124 12.59 9.78 8.16
C LEU A 124 13.17 11.06 7.53
N GLN A 125 12.42 11.72 6.65
CA GLN A 125 12.83 12.97 6.04
C GLN A 125 13.02 14.09 7.08
N GLU A 126 12.10 14.20 8.05
CA GLU A 126 12.20 15.15 9.17
C GLU A 126 13.45 14.89 10.04
N VAL A 127 13.70 13.62 10.39
CA VAL A 127 14.88 13.22 11.18
C VAL A 127 16.17 13.49 10.42
N LEU A 128 16.21 13.22 9.11
CA LEU A 128 17.38 13.53 8.28
C LEU A 128 17.67 15.03 8.24
N GLU A 129 16.65 15.86 8.10
CA GLU A 129 16.81 17.31 8.08
C GLU A 129 17.29 17.83 9.44
N THR A 130 16.68 17.35 10.52
CA THR A 130 17.12 17.65 11.89
C THR A 130 18.58 17.24 12.12
N CYS A 131 18.98 16.06 11.64
CA CYS A 131 20.36 15.59 11.74
C CYS A 131 21.34 16.46 10.93
N ARG A 132 20.95 16.91 9.74
CA ARG A 132 21.75 17.84 8.92
C ARG A 132 21.96 19.17 9.64
N MET A 133 20.87 19.76 10.15
CA MET A 133 20.93 21.01 10.90
C MET A 133 21.79 20.87 12.16
N ALA A 134 21.58 19.82 12.95
CA ALA A 134 22.39 19.55 14.14
C ALA A 134 23.88 19.40 13.83
N ARG A 135 24.23 18.72 12.72
CA ARG A 135 25.63 18.59 12.27
C ARG A 135 26.23 19.92 11.83
N TYR A 136 25.45 20.74 11.13
CA TYR A 136 25.86 22.07 10.73
C TYR A 136 26.13 22.96 11.95
N ASP A 137 25.19 23.01 12.89
CA ASP A 137 25.29 23.80 14.12
C ASP A 137 26.46 23.34 14.99
N LEU A 138 26.66 22.03 15.14
CA LEU A 138 27.80 21.50 15.89
C LEU A 138 29.13 21.90 15.26
N ASN A 139 29.23 21.88 13.92
CA ASN A 139 30.44 22.30 13.22
C ASN A 139 30.69 23.81 13.37
N LEU A 140 29.62 24.62 13.31
CA LEU A 140 29.69 26.05 13.57
C LEU A 140 30.15 26.33 15.01
N ALA A 141 29.53 25.68 15.99
CA ALA A 141 29.88 25.80 17.40
C ALA A 141 31.34 25.39 17.66
N LYS A 142 31.82 24.31 17.02
CA LYS A 142 33.24 23.89 17.10
C LYS A 142 34.19 24.98 16.61
N LYS A 143 33.89 25.61 15.47
CA LYS A 143 34.71 26.71 14.91
C LYS A 143 34.69 27.93 15.84
N GLN A 144 33.51 28.34 16.30
CA GLN A 144 33.35 29.47 17.21
C GLN A 144 34.07 29.25 18.54
N PHE A 145 33.91 28.07 19.13
CA PHE A 145 34.59 27.67 20.36
C PHE A 145 36.10 27.73 20.19
N THR A 146 36.64 27.12 19.11
CA THR A 146 38.09 27.13 18.85
C THR A 146 38.64 28.55 18.72
N THR A 147 37.95 29.41 17.95
CA THR A 147 38.34 30.82 17.78
C THR A 147 38.30 31.59 19.10
N ALA A 148 37.25 31.42 19.88
CA ALA A 148 37.10 32.08 21.18
C ALA A 148 38.18 31.59 22.18
N SER A 149 38.41 30.28 22.26
CA SER A 149 39.44 29.69 23.13
C SER A 149 40.85 30.15 22.76
N LEU A 150 41.19 30.22 21.47
CA LEU A 150 42.47 30.76 21.01
C LEU A 150 42.60 32.26 21.34
N GLY A 151 41.51 33.03 21.23
CA GLY A 151 41.46 34.42 21.64
C GLY A 151 41.72 34.60 23.13
N ILE A 152 41.11 33.77 23.98
CA ILE A 152 41.35 33.74 25.43
C ILE A 152 42.82 33.43 25.72
N LEU A 153 43.39 32.41 25.05
CA LEU A 153 44.78 32.01 25.24
C LEU A 153 45.76 33.13 24.82
N ALA A 154 45.50 33.81 23.71
CA ALA A 154 46.30 34.93 23.25
C ALA A 154 46.27 36.10 24.25
N ASN A 155 45.10 36.42 24.80
CA ASN A 155 44.95 37.46 25.83
C ASN A 155 45.65 37.07 27.13
N TYR A 156 45.57 35.80 27.53
CA TYR A 156 46.28 35.28 28.69
C TYR A 156 47.80 35.44 28.53
N ARG A 157 48.34 35.06 27.35
CA ARG A 157 49.77 35.21 27.04
C ARG A 157 50.21 36.69 27.08
N LYS A 158 49.42 37.60 26.50
CA LYS A 158 49.70 39.06 26.57
C LYS A 158 49.75 39.54 28.02
N ARG A 159 48.77 39.15 28.85
CA ARG A 159 48.75 39.50 30.28
C ARG A 159 49.98 38.99 31.02
N GLN A 160 50.40 37.75 30.74
CA GLN A 160 51.59 37.17 31.35
C GLN A 160 52.87 37.93 30.98
N THR A 161 53.04 38.31 29.71
CA THR A 161 54.17 39.16 29.28
C THR A 161 54.17 40.52 29.98
N VAL A 162 53.01 41.16 30.12
CA VAL A 162 52.89 42.45 30.83
C VAL A 162 53.25 42.30 32.31
N GLN A 163 52.81 41.23 32.97
CA GLN A 163 53.20 40.95 34.37
C GLN A 163 54.71 40.69 34.51
N GLN A 164 55.32 39.95 33.58
CA GLN A 164 56.77 39.73 33.59
C GLN A 164 57.54 41.05 33.44
N LEU A 165 57.12 41.91 32.50
CA LEU A 165 57.71 43.23 32.32
C LEU A 165 57.57 44.10 33.58
N LEU A 166 56.37 44.11 34.20
CA LEU A 166 56.12 44.84 35.45
C LEU A 166 57.04 44.37 36.58
N ASN A 167 57.21 43.05 36.74
CA ASN A 167 58.11 42.48 37.75
C ASN A 167 59.57 42.88 37.49
N SER A 168 60.04 42.82 36.24
CA SER A 168 61.38 43.26 35.88
C SER A 168 61.60 44.75 36.18
N LEU A 169 60.61 45.61 35.89
CA LEU A 169 60.68 47.05 36.13
C LEU A 169 60.68 47.37 37.63
N ASN A 170 59.87 46.66 38.42
CA ASN A 170 59.89 46.76 39.88
C ASN A 170 61.24 46.32 40.46
N ASN A 171 61.80 45.20 39.97
CA ASN A 171 63.12 44.74 40.41
C ASN A 171 64.22 45.79 40.15
N ILE A 172 64.21 46.43 38.97
CA ILE A 172 65.14 47.53 38.65
C ILE A 172 64.93 48.72 39.58
N LYS A 173 63.68 49.06 39.93
CA LYS A 173 63.37 50.16 40.85
C LYS A 173 63.85 49.89 42.29
N THR A 174 63.85 48.63 42.71
CA THR A 174 64.29 48.22 44.05
C THR A 174 65.81 48.03 44.19
N LEU A 175 66.55 47.99 43.08
CA LEU A 175 68.02 48.00 43.04
C LEU A 175 68.55 49.45 43.07
#